data_AF-A0A945MY14-F1
#
_entry.id   AF-A0A945MY14-F1
#
_cell.length_a   1.000
_cell.length_b   1.000
_cell.length_c   1.000
_cell.angle_alpha   90.00
_cell.angle_beta   90.00
_cell.angle_gamma   90.00
#
_symmetry.space_group_name_H-M   'P 1'
#
loop_
_entity.id
_entity.type
_entity.pdbx_description
1 polymer ?
#
loop_
_entity_poly.entity_id
_entity_poly.type
_entity_poly.pdbx_seq_one_letter_code
_entity_poly.pdbx_strand_id
1 'polypeptide(L)'
;MVSGAEIERLIQLFAKLPGLGPRSARRVVLFLIKRRESLMLPLAQSLSETARAMRLCSSCGNVDVTDPCAICNDTRRDASMICAVEDVADLWALERAAAFSGRYHVLGGTLSALDGRGPEDLNIAGLVARASEE
;
A
#
# COMPACT_ATOMS: atom_id res chain seq x y z
N MET A 1 19.72 -25.60 20.35
CA MET A 1 20.34 -24.36 19.80
C MET A 1 19.38 -23.70 18.79
N VAL A 2 18.28 -23.07 19.23
CA VAL A 2 17.23 -22.59 18.29
C VAL A 2 16.88 -21.10 18.44
N SER A 3 17.24 -20.44 19.56
CA SER A 3 16.76 -19.08 19.86
C SER A 3 17.37 -17.96 18.99
N GLY A 4 18.54 -18.16 18.38
CA GLY A 4 19.20 -17.13 17.57
C GLY A 4 18.71 -17.03 16.12
N ALA A 5 18.22 -18.13 15.54
CA ALA A 5 17.89 -18.20 14.11
C ALA A 5 16.62 -17.40 13.76
N GLU A 6 15.60 -17.44 14.63
CA GLU A 6 14.36 -16.69 14.42
C GLU A 6 14.56 -15.17 14.52
N ILE A 7 15.40 -14.73 15.46
CA ILE A 7 15.75 -13.31 15.62
C ILE A 7 16.51 -12.81 14.40
N GLU A 8 17.51 -13.57 13.92
CA GLU A 8 18.27 -13.17 12.74
C GLU A 8 17.38 -13.12 11.49
N ARG A 9 16.47 -14.10 11.30
CA ARG A 9 15.48 -14.05 10.22
C ARG A 9 14.62 -12.80 10.28
N LEU A 10 14.16 -12.40 11.47
CA LEU A 10 13.37 -11.18 11.63
C LEU A 10 14.18 -9.93 11.27
N ILE A 11 15.45 -9.87 11.67
CA ILE A 11 16.36 -8.77 11.29
C ILE A 11 16.50 -8.68 9.76
N GLN A 12 16.69 -9.81 9.08
CA GLN A 12 16.80 -9.84 7.62
C GLN A 12 15.52 -9.38 6.93
N LEU A 13 14.33 -9.70 7.47
CA LEU A 13 13.06 -9.19 6.94
C LEU A 13 12.93 -7.68 7.13
N PHE A 14 13.24 -7.16 8.32
CA PHE A 14 13.21 -5.72 8.58
C PHE A 14 14.22 -4.95 7.72
N ALA A 15 15.36 -5.56 7.38
CA ALA A 15 16.38 -4.96 6.54
C ALA A 15 15.97 -4.82 5.05
N LYS A 16 14.85 -5.45 4.64
CA LYS A 16 14.27 -5.29 3.30
C LYS A 16 13.32 -4.09 3.20
N LEU A 17 12.97 -3.47 4.33
CA LEU A 17 12.07 -2.32 4.34
C LEU A 17 12.82 -1.05 3.88
N PRO A 18 12.17 -0.16 3.12
CA PRO A 18 12.80 1.08 2.66
C PRO A 18 13.28 1.91 3.86
N GLY A 19 14.53 2.39 3.79
CA GLY A 19 15.16 3.18 4.85
C GLY A 19 15.73 2.38 6.04
N LEU A 20 15.59 1.06 6.07
CA LEU A 20 16.14 0.21 7.13
C LEU A 20 17.27 -0.70 6.61
N GLY A 21 18.52 -0.26 6.77
CA GLY A 21 19.68 -1.13 6.54
C GLY A 21 19.89 -2.17 7.66
N PRO A 22 20.79 -3.16 7.49
CA PRO A 22 20.99 -4.26 8.45
C PRO A 22 21.25 -3.80 9.90
N ARG A 23 22.04 -2.73 10.08
CA ARG A 23 22.31 -2.15 11.41
C ARG A 23 21.06 -1.55 12.05
N SER A 24 20.30 -0.78 11.28
CA SER A 24 19.06 -0.14 11.75
C SER A 24 17.98 -1.18 12.05
N ALA A 25 17.81 -2.18 11.18
CA ALA A 25 16.89 -3.30 11.37
C ALA A 25 17.18 -4.07 12.67
N ARG A 26 18.46 -4.41 12.93
CA ARG A 26 18.87 -5.05 14.18
C ARG A 26 18.51 -4.22 15.40
N ARG A 27 18.71 -2.90 15.36
CA ARG A 27 18.33 -1.99 16.46
C ARG A 27 16.82 -2.01 16.71
N VAL A 28 16.01 -1.99 15.67
CA VAL A 28 14.53 -2.06 15.77
C VAL A 28 14.10 -3.40 16.36
N VAL A 29 14.61 -4.52 15.86
CA VAL A 29 14.24 -5.85 16.36
C VAL A 29 14.62 -6.04 17.83
N LEU A 30 15.83 -5.62 18.23
CA LEU A 30 16.23 -5.67 19.64
C LEU A 30 15.37 -4.77 20.54
N PHE A 31 14.89 -3.63 20.02
CA PHE A 31 13.93 -2.78 20.72
C PHE A 31 12.57 -3.48 20.89
N LEU A 32 12.06 -4.15 19.86
CA LEU A 32 10.81 -4.92 19.92
C LEU A 32 10.90 -6.08 20.91
N ILE A 33 12.02 -6.80 20.94
CA ILE A 33 12.24 -7.91 21.90
C ILE A 33 12.15 -7.41 23.35
N LYS A 34 12.72 -6.24 23.65
CA LYS A 34 12.62 -5.62 24.98
C LYS A 34 11.19 -5.18 25.33
N ARG A 35 10.30 -5.06 24.35
CA ARG A 35 8.91 -4.61 24.46
C ARG A 35 7.95 -5.64 23.87
N ARG A 36 8.17 -6.91 24.22
CA ARG A 36 7.44 -8.05 23.64
C ARG A 36 5.92 -7.90 23.75
N GLU A 37 5.42 -7.78 24.98
CA GLU A 37 3.98 -7.74 25.26
C GLU A 37 3.34 -6.41 24.84
N SER A 38 4.01 -5.29 25.11
CA SER A 38 3.45 -3.95 24.89
C SER A 38 3.51 -3.47 23.45
N LEU A 39 4.30 -4.11 22.58
CA LEU A 39 4.52 -3.63 21.21
C LEU A 39 4.71 -4.76 20.19
N MET A 40 5.62 -5.70 20.42
CA MET A 40 5.95 -6.71 19.41
C MET A 40 4.76 -7.61 19.05
N LEU A 41 4.04 -8.13 20.05
CA LEU A 41 2.87 -8.98 19.82
C LEU A 41 1.70 -8.20 19.17
N PRO A 42 1.29 -7.01 19.67
CA PRO A 42 0.29 -6.19 19.00
C PRO A 42 0.66 -5.82 17.56
N LEU A 43 1.94 -5.48 17.31
CA LEU A 43 2.43 -5.17 15.97
C LEU A 43 2.32 -6.38 15.04
N ALA A 44 2.74 -7.57 15.50
CA ALA A 44 2.65 -8.79 14.70
C ALA A 44 1.20 -9.15 14.36
N GLN A 45 0.29 -8.99 15.33
CA GLN A 45 -1.14 -9.19 15.11
C GLN A 45 -1.69 -8.20 14.10
N SER A 46 -1.44 -6.90 14.28
CA SER A 46 -1.91 -5.85 13.37
C SER A 46 -1.37 -6.02 11.94
N LEU A 47 -0.09 -6.38 11.77
CA LEU A 47 0.47 -6.71 10.45
C LEU A 47 -0.27 -7.88 9.80
N SER A 48 -0.57 -8.93 10.56
CA SER A 48 -1.27 -10.12 10.05
C SER A 48 -2.74 -9.86 9.73
N GLU A 49 -3.42 -9.03 10.53
CA GLU A 49 -4.81 -8.63 10.29
C GLU A 49 -4.91 -7.73 9.06
N THR A 50 -4.10 -6.68 8.98
CA THR A 50 -4.07 -5.77 7.83
C THR A 50 -3.73 -6.50 6.54
N ALA A 51 -2.74 -7.39 6.54
CA ALA A 51 -2.38 -8.16 5.36
C ALA A 51 -3.51 -9.10 4.86
N ARG A 52 -4.40 -9.55 5.76
CA ARG A 52 -5.56 -10.39 5.42
C ARG A 52 -6.79 -9.57 5.03
N ALA A 53 -6.95 -8.39 5.61
CA ALA A 53 -8.10 -7.52 5.38
C ALA A 53 -7.94 -6.65 4.13
N MET A 54 -6.70 -6.26 3.78
CA MET A 54 -6.44 -5.40 2.64
C MET A 54 -6.89 -6.05 1.33
N ARG A 55 -7.53 -5.25 0.48
CA ARG A 55 -8.03 -5.61 -0.84
C ARG A 55 -7.74 -4.47 -1.80
N LEU A 56 -7.57 -4.83 -3.07
CA LEU A 56 -7.56 -3.85 -4.15
C LEU A 56 -9.01 -3.56 -4.54
N CYS A 57 -9.36 -2.28 -4.62
CA CYS A 57 -10.66 -1.85 -5.07
C CYS A 57 -10.85 -2.22 -6.54
N SER A 58 -11.94 -2.92 -6.84
CA SER A 58 -12.31 -3.37 -8.18
C SER A 58 -12.57 -2.22 -9.17
N SER A 59 -12.91 -1.02 -8.66
CA SER A 59 -13.17 0.17 -9.48
C SER A 59 -11.91 1.02 -9.72
N CYS A 60 -11.15 1.36 -8.68
CA CYS A 60 -10.06 2.33 -8.80
C CYS A 60 -8.66 1.78 -8.56
N GLY A 61 -8.49 0.52 -8.17
CA GLY A 61 -7.18 -0.04 -7.87
C GLY A 61 -6.53 0.45 -6.56
N ASN A 62 -7.22 1.29 -5.78
CA ASN A 62 -6.76 1.69 -4.44
C ASN A 62 -6.72 0.50 -3.47
N VAL A 63 -5.86 0.55 -2.46
CA VAL A 63 -5.84 -0.42 -1.35
C VAL A 63 -6.77 0.08 -0.23
N ASP A 64 -7.72 -0.76 0.14
CA ASP A 64 -8.67 -0.50 1.23
C ASP A 64 -9.06 -1.83 1.91
N VAL A 65 -9.84 -1.78 2.98
CA VAL A 65 -10.45 -2.96 3.63
C VAL A 65 -11.85 -3.27 3.09
N THR A 66 -12.44 -2.36 2.30
CA THR A 66 -13.73 -2.54 1.62
C THR A 66 -13.59 -2.47 0.11
N ASP A 67 -14.47 -3.16 -0.61
CA ASP A 67 -14.59 -3.07 -2.06
C ASP A 67 -16.08 -2.87 -2.44
N PRO A 68 -16.46 -1.74 -3.09
CA PRO A 68 -15.61 -0.60 -3.46
C PRO A 68 -15.00 0.14 -2.24
N CYS A 69 -13.88 0.83 -2.46
CA CYS A 69 -13.18 1.57 -1.41
C CYS A 69 -14.01 2.75 -0.90
N ALA A 70 -13.64 3.30 0.26
CA ALA A 70 -14.36 4.41 0.88
C ALA A 70 -14.45 5.65 -0.04
N ILE A 71 -13.43 5.87 -0.88
CA ILE A 71 -13.39 6.98 -1.84
C ILE A 71 -14.40 6.78 -2.98
N CYS A 72 -14.47 5.59 -3.57
CA CYS A 72 -15.42 5.29 -4.63
C CYS A 72 -16.87 5.37 -4.14
N ASN A 73 -17.12 4.98 -2.89
CA ASN A 73 -18.45 5.01 -2.27
C ASN A 73 -18.86 6.39 -1.72
N ASP A 74 -17.95 7.37 -1.67
CA ASP A 74 -18.28 8.70 -1.15
C ASP A 74 -19.10 9.51 -2.16
N THR A 75 -20.40 9.67 -1.88
CA THR A 75 -21.35 10.41 -2.73
C THR A 75 -21.12 11.91 -2.76
N ARG A 76 -20.24 12.44 -1.89
CA ARG A 76 -19.88 13.87 -1.87
C ARG A 76 -18.81 14.23 -2.90
N ARG A 77 -18.17 13.22 -3.51
CA ARG A 77 -17.11 13.42 -4.51
C ARG A 77 -17.69 13.64 -5.89
N ASP A 78 -16.95 14.42 -6.68
CA ASP A 78 -17.29 14.65 -8.08
C ASP A 78 -16.98 13.41 -8.92
N ALA A 79 -18.02 12.79 -9.48
CA ALA A 79 -17.89 11.61 -10.33
C ALA A 79 -17.40 11.94 -11.75
N SER A 80 -17.51 13.20 -12.19
CA SER A 80 -17.08 13.63 -13.53
C SER A 80 -15.56 13.78 -13.68
N MET A 81 -14.83 13.70 -12.56
CA MET A 81 -13.38 13.86 -12.53
C MET A 81 -12.70 12.63 -11.95
N ILE A 82 -11.79 12.05 -12.73
CA ILE A 82 -10.92 10.96 -12.31
C ILE A 82 -9.45 11.44 -12.32
N CYS A 83 -8.82 11.42 -11.15
CA CYS A 83 -7.38 11.66 -11.00
C CYS A 83 -6.63 10.33 -11.10
N ALA A 84 -5.93 10.12 -12.22
CA ALA A 84 -5.02 9.00 -12.38
C ALA A 84 -3.71 9.25 -11.63
N VAL A 85 -3.28 8.29 -10.82
CA VAL A 85 -2.05 8.34 -10.02
C VAL A 85 -1.21 7.09 -10.25
N GLU A 86 0.11 7.20 -10.03
CA GLU A 86 1.02 6.08 -10.25
C GLU A 86 0.78 4.97 -9.22
N ASP A 87 0.78 5.31 -7.94
CA ASP A 87 0.60 4.35 -6.85
C ASP A 87 -0.37 4.83 -5.74
N VAL A 88 -0.52 4.00 -4.71
CA VAL A 88 -1.38 4.28 -3.56
C VAL A 88 -0.80 5.39 -2.67
N ALA A 89 0.52 5.55 -2.64
CA ALA A 89 1.18 6.58 -1.84
C ALA A 89 0.87 7.99 -2.40
N ASP A 90 0.82 8.14 -3.72
CA ASP A 90 0.40 9.37 -4.40
C ASP A 90 -1.05 9.73 -4.06
N LEU A 91 -1.94 8.75 -4.14
CA LEU A 91 -3.34 8.92 -3.75
C LEU A 91 -3.42 9.46 -2.32
N TRP A 92 -2.75 8.79 -1.38
CA TRP A 92 -2.76 9.20 0.02
C TRP A 92 -2.13 10.58 0.24
N ALA A 93 -1.15 10.96 -0.55
CA ALA A 93 -0.56 12.29 -0.49
C ALA A 93 -1.56 13.38 -0.90
N LEU A 94 -2.28 13.18 -2.00
CA LEU A 94 -3.31 14.11 -2.48
C LEU A 94 -4.49 14.22 -1.52
N GLU A 95 -4.94 13.08 -0.98
CA GLU A 95 -6.03 13.02 0.00
C GLU A 95 -5.68 13.77 1.29
N ARG A 96 -4.48 13.55 1.84
CA ARG A 96 -4.02 14.28 3.03
C ARG A 96 -3.91 15.79 2.81
N ALA A 97 -3.62 16.21 1.59
CA ALA A 97 -3.54 17.61 1.22
C ALA A 97 -4.92 18.24 0.94
N ALA A 98 -5.99 17.44 0.89
CA ALA A 98 -7.32 17.87 0.43
C ALA A 98 -7.26 18.61 -0.93
N ALA A 99 -6.33 18.20 -1.80
CA ALA A 99 -6.00 18.92 -3.02
C ALA A 99 -6.98 18.63 -4.18
N PHE A 100 -7.84 17.62 -4.03
CA PHE A 100 -8.73 17.15 -5.08
C PHE A 100 -10.01 16.54 -4.50
N SER A 101 -11.15 16.82 -5.14
CA SER A 101 -12.48 16.42 -4.66
C SER A 101 -13.17 15.38 -5.54
N GLY A 102 -12.52 14.93 -6.61
CA GLY A 102 -13.04 13.87 -7.49
C GLY A 102 -12.66 12.47 -7.00
N ARG A 103 -12.77 11.51 -7.92
CA ARG A 103 -12.39 10.10 -7.71
C ARG A 103 -10.97 9.84 -8.20
N TYR A 104 -10.32 8.80 -7.67
CA TYR A 104 -8.98 8.43 -8.10
C TYR A 104 -9.00 7.18 -8.98
N HIS A 105 -7.87 6.95 -9.65
CA HIS A 105 -7.54 5.69 -10.29
C HIS A 105 -6.05 5.41 -10.12
N VAL A 106 -5.71 4.28 -9.53
CA VAL A 106 -4.32 3.85 -9.30
C VAL A 106 -3.89 2.96 -10.46
N LEU A 107 -2.85 3.39 -11.17
CA LEU A 107 -2.30 2.68 -12.32
C LEU A 107 -1.45 1.47 -11.92
N GLY A 108 -0.84 1.51 -10.72
CA GLY A 108 0.01 0.45 -10.18
C GLY A 108 1.48 0.58 -10.58
N GLY A 109 1.90 1.75 -11.09
CA GLY A 109 3.27 2.05 -11.50
C GLY A 109 3.34 2.85 -12.80
N THR A 110 4.57 3.02 -13.28
CA THR A 110 4.91 3.73 -14.52
C THR A 110 5.32 2.77 -15.64
N LEU A 111 5.19 3.25 -16.88
CA LEU A 111 5.72 2.55 -18.05
C LEU A 111 7.25 2.56 -18.00
N SER A 112 7.88 1.41 -18.24
CA SER A 112 9.33 1.30 -18.28
C SER A 112 9.78 0.33 -19.37
N ALA A 113 10.32 0.87 -20.46
CA ALA A 113 10.89 0.05 -21.53
C ALA A 113 12.14 -0.72 -21.05
N LEU A 114 12.88 -0.17 -20.10
CA LEU A 114 14.08 -0.81 -19.54
C LEU A 114 13.72 -2.03 -18.69
N ASP A 115 12.62 -1.96 -17.94
CA ASP A 115 12.14 -3.06 -17.11
C ASP A 115 11.14 -3.98 -17.84
N GLY A 116 10.89 -3.72 -19.13
CA GLY A 116 9.94 -4.48 -19.94
C GLY A 116 8.48 -4.32 -19.51
N ARG A 117 8.13 -3.20 -18.86
CA ARG A 117 6.80 -2.93 -18.32
C ARG A 117 5.95 -2.11 -19.29
N GLY A 118 4.93 -2.75 -19.84
CA GLY A 118 4.01 -2.18 -20.83
C GLY A 118 2.68 -1.68 -20.22
N PRO A 119 1.80 -1.07 -21.03
CA PRO A 119 0.47 -0.64 -20.60
C PRO A 119 -0.41 -1.75 -20.04
N GLU A 120 -0.22 -2.98 -20.51
CA GLU A 120 -0.90 -4.20 -20.06
C GLU A 120 -0.53 -4.60 -18.62
N ASP A 121 0.62 -4.15 -18.12
CA ASP A 121 1.07 -4.37 -16.74
C ASP A 121 0.57 -3.27 -15.77
N LEU A 122 -0.24 -2.34 -16.29
CA LEU A 122 -0.83 -1.22 -15.57
C LEU A 122 -2.35 -1.27 -15.69
N ASN A 123 -3.03 -0.63 -14.75
CA ASN A 123 -4.50 -0.58 -14.73
C ASN A 123 -5.08 0.44 -15.74
N ILE A 124 -4.46 0.61 -16.91
CA ILE A 124 -4.87 1.62 -17.89
C ILE A 124 -6.22 1.26 -18.52
N ALA A 125 -6.48 -0.02 -18.79
CA ALA A 125 -7.75 -0.46 -19.35
C ALA A 125 -8.93 -0.14 -18.42
N GLY A 126 -8.75 -0.33 -17.11
CA GLY A 126 -9.77 0.03 -16.11
C GLY A 126 -10.02 1.54 -16.06
N LEU A 127 -8.99 2.36 -16.22
CA LEU A 127 -9.14 3.82 -16.31
C LEU A 127 -9.97 4.23 -17.54
N VAL A 128 -9.65 3.68 -18.71
CA VAL A 128 -10.36 4.00 -19.97
C VAL A 128 -11.83 3.60 -19.90
N ALA A 129 -12.13 2.43 -19.32
CA ALA A 129 -13.51 1.98 -19.12
C ALA A 129 -14.28 2.97 -18.24
N ARG A 130 -13.73 3.35 -17.09
CA ARG A 130 -14.36 4.31 -16.18
C ARG A 130 -14.58 5.69 -16.80
N ALA A 131 -13.59 6.19 -17.54
CA ALA A 131 -13.69 7.47 -18.22
C ALA A 131 -14.74 7.49 -19.35
N SER A 132 -15.21 6.32 -19.79
CA SER A 132 -16.24 6.20 -20.83
C SER A 132 -17.66 6.02 -20.23
N GLU A 133 -17.75 5.62 -18.97
CA GLU A 133 -19.00 5.23 -18.30
C GLU A 133 -19.46 6.27 -17.26
N GLU A 134 -18.52 6.99 -16.63
CA GLU A 134 -18.75 8.06 -15.64
C GLU A 134 -18.74 9.45 -16.29
#